data_AF-A0ABD0R6N6-F1
#
_entry.id   AF-A0ABD0R6N6-F1
#
_cell.length_a   1.000
_cell.length_b   1.000
_cell.length_c   1.000
_cell.angle_alpha   90.00
_cell.angle_beta   90.00
_cell.angle_gamma   90.00
#
_symmetry.space_group_name_H-M   'P 1'
#
loop_
_entity.id
_entity.type
_entity.pdbx_description
1 polymer ?
#
loop_
_entity_poly.entity_id
_entity_poly.type
_entity_poly.pdbx_seq_one_letter_code
_entity_poly.pdbx_strand_id
1 'polypeptide(L)' 'MPQPKVKLVVTGDDFGYCERRNQGIVDLFKAGGISNVSLLVNAVSAEHAAELAK' A
#
# COMPACT_ATOMS: atom_id res chain seq x y z
N MET A 1 13.31 33.42 -1.88
CA MET A 1 12.04 32.81 -2.33
C MET A 1 11.92 31.46 -1.62
N PRO A 2 10.80 31.13 -0.97
CA PRO A 2 10.61 29.80 -0.42
C PRO A 2 10.64 28.77 -1.56
N GLN A 3 11.33 27.65 -1.37
CA GLN A 3 11.29 26.57 -2.36
C GLN A 3 9.84 26.06 -2.50
N PRO A 4 9.37 25.78 -3.73
CA PRO A 4 8.06 25.17 -3.92
C PRO A 4 8.05 23.79 -3.26
N LYS A 5 7.14 23.59 -2.31
CA LYS A 5 6.92 22.28 -1.67
C LYS A 5 6.11 21.41 -2.63
N VAL A 6 6.73 20.35 -3.14
CA VAL A 6 6.04 19.32 -3.94
C VAL A 6 5.48 18.26 -3.00
N LYS A 7 4.22 17.85 -3.21
CA LYS A 7 3.65 16.67 -2.54
C LYS A 7 4.02 15.43 -3.34
N LEU A 8 4.71 14.47 -2.71
CA LEU A 8 5.03 13.18 -3.31
C LEU A 8 4.11 12.10 -2.73
N VAL A 9 3.54 11.27 -3.61
CA VAL A 9 2.77 10.07 -3.24
C VAL A 9 3.52 8.88 -3.82
N VAL A 10 3.86 7.93 -2.96
CA VAL A 10 4.49 6.66 -3.33
C VAL A 10 3.46 5.56 -3.09
N THR A 11 2.96 4.97 -4.17
CA THR A 11 1.91 3.94 -4.14
C THR A 11 2.52 2.55 -4.20
N GLY A 12 2.16 1.68 -3.25
CA GLY A 12 2.40 0.24 -3.36
C GLY A 12 1.30 -0.43 -4.18
N ASP A 13 1.65 -1.02 -5.32
CA ASP A 13 0.69 -1.73 -6.16
C ASP A 13 0.49 -3.19 -5.73
N ASP A 14 -0.61 -3.77 -6.21
CA ASP A 14 -0.98 -5.18 -6.04
C ASP A 14 -1.33 -5.61 -4.62
N PHE A 15 -1.85 -4.69 -3.78
CA PHE A 15 -2.48 -5.10 -2.53
C PHE A 15 -3.69 -5.99 -2.85
N GLY A 16 -3.83 -7.13 -2.19
CA GLY A 16 -4.82 -8.16 -2.49
C GLY A 16 -4.31 -9.31 -3.37
N TYR A 17 -3.11 -9.23 -3.96
CA TYR A 17 -2.60 -10.26 -4.88
C TYR A 17 -2.34 -11.61 -4.21
N CYS A 18 -1.56 -11.61 -3.11
CA CYS A 18 -1.31 -12.78 -2.28
C CYS A 18 -0.98 -12.35 -0.85
N GLU A 19 -1.21 -13.21 0.15
CA GLU A 19 -1.00 -12.89 1.57
C GLU A 19 0.42 -12.40 1.87
N ARG A 20 1.44 -13.04 1.30
CA ARG A 20 2.84 -12.62 1.46
C ARG A 20 3.07 -11.19 0.97
N ARG A 21 2.47 -10.82 -0.17
CA ARG A 21 2.58 -9.46 -0.72
C ARG A 21 1.81 -8.46 0.15
N ASN A 22 0.63 -8.84 0.63
CA ASN A 22 -0.15 -8.01 1.54
C ASN A 22 0.66 -7.66 2.80
N GLN A 23 1.29 -8.65 3.43
CA GLN A 23 2.10 -8.43 4.62
C GLN A 23 3.28 -7.49 4.32
N GLY A 24 4.02 -7.74 3.24
CA GLY A 24 5.15 -6.88 2.86
C GLY A 24 4.75 -5.43 2.57
N ILE A 25 3.59 -5.23 1.92
CA ILE A 25 3.05 -3.89 1.66
C ILE A 25 2.68 -3.19 2.97
N VAL A 26 2.02 -3.87 3.90
CA VAL A 26 1.66 -3.32 5.22
C VAL A 26 2.90 -2.97 6.04
N ASP A 27 3.90 -3.85 6.05
CA ASP A 27 5.15 -3.61 6.78
C ASP A 27 5.90 -2.40 6.21
N LEU A 28 5.97 -2.27 4.88
CA LEU A 28 6.61 -1.13 4.21
C LEU A 28 5.84 0.18 4.42
N PHE A 29 4.51 0.14 4.41
CA PHE A 29 3.67 1.30 4.75
C PHE A 29 3.92 1.76 6.18
N LYS A 30 3.95 0.82 7.15
CA LYS A 30 4.26 1.12 8.56
C LYS A 30 5.69 1.65 8.75
N ALA A 31 6.64 1.21 7.93
CA ALA A 31 8.00 1.73 7.90
C ALA A 31 8.13 3.11 7.20
N GLY A 32 7.05 3.64 6.62
CA GLY A 32 7.04 4.93 5.92
C GLY A 32 7.67 4.89 4.51
N GLY A 33 7.89 3.72 3.95
CA GLY A 33 8.47 3.56 2.59
C GLY A 33 7.46 3.85 1.47
N ILE A 34 6.17 3.74 1.74
CA ILE A 34 5.07 4.09 0.84
C ILE A 34 4.01 4.91 1.58
N SER A 35 3.25 5.71 0.83
CA SER A 35 2.23 6.62 1.38
C SER A 35 0.79 6.13 1.20
N ASN A 36 0.56 5.18 0.30
CA ASN A 36 -0.74 4.57 0.02
C ASN A 36 -0.55 3.28 -0.80
N VAL A 37 -1.67 2.62 -1.12
CA VAL A 37 -1.70 1.37 -1.89
C VAL A 37 -2.84 1.37 -2.90
N SER A 38 -2.73 0.55 -3.95
CA SER A 38 -3.86 0.16 -4.82
C SER A 38 -4.31 -1.26 -4.49
N LEU A 39 -5.63 -1.52 -4.52
CA LEU A 39 -6.23 -2.82 -4.15
C LEU A 39 -6.80 -3.54 -5.37
N LEU A 40 -6.37 -4.77 -5.59
CA LEU A 40 -6.93 -5.70 -6.56
C LEU A 40 -8.14 -6.42 -5.94
N VAL A 41 -9.33 -5.84 -6.09
CA VAL A 41 -10.56 -6.38 -5.48
C VAL A 41 -10.98 -7.75 -6.01
N ASN A 42 -10.52 -8.13 -7.20
CA ASN A 42 -10.79 -9.43 -7.83
C ASN A 42 -9.69 -10.48 -7.58
N ALA A 43 -8.65 -10.15 -6.82
CA ALA A 43 -7.55 -11.06 -6.52
C ALA A 43 -7.85 -11.96 -5.31
N VAL A 44 -7.18 -13.11 -5.27
CA VAL A 44 -7.45 -14.20 -4.30
C VAL A 44 -7.24 -13.82 -2.84
N SER A 45 -6.45 -12.78 -2.56
CA SER A 45 -6.17 -12.31 -1.20
C SER A 45 -6.70 -10.90 -0.93
N ALA A 46 -7.69 -10.43 -1.68
CA ALA A 46 -8.32 -9.13 -1.49
C ALA A 46 -8.97 -8.99 -0.10
N GLU A 47 -9.63 -10.04 0.38
CA GLU A 47 -10.25 -10.08 1.71
C GLU A 47 -9.19 -9.99 2.81
N HIS A 48 -8.13 -10.80 2.73
CA HIS A 48 -7.00 -10.71 3.65
C HIS A 48 -6.35 -9.32 3.66
N ALA A 49 -6.23 -8.68 2.49
CA ALA A 49 -5.74 -7.31 2.39
C ALA A 49 -6.66 -6.32 3.13
N ALA A 50 -7.97 -6.43 2.96
CA ALA A 50 -8.94 -5.59 3.67
C ALA A 50 -8.90 -5.79 5.19
N GLU A 51 -8.73 -7.03 5.66
CA GLU A 51 -8.59 -7.33 7.09
C GLU A 51 -7.33 -6.69 7.71
N LEU A 52 -6.21 -6.71 6.99
CA LEU A 52 -4.97 -6.06 7.44
C LEU A 52 -5.03 -4.52 7.45
N ALA A 53 -5.97 -3.92 6.73
CA ALA A 53 -6.11 -2.48 6.57
C ALA A 53 -7.13 -1.83 7.53
N LYS A 54 -7.73 -2.60 8.43
CA LYS A 54 -8.59 -2.09 9.52
C LYS A 54 -7.79 -1.28 10.55
#